data_AF-A0AAR5PYS0-F1
#
_entry.id   AF-A0AAR5PYS0-F1
#
_cell.length_a   1.000
_cell.length_b   1.000
_cell.length_c   1.000
_cell.angle_alpha   90.00
_cell.angle_beta   90.00
_cell.angle_gamma   90.00
#
_symmetry.space_group_name_H-M   'P 1'
#
loop_
_entity.id
_entity.type
_entity.pdbx_description
1 polymer ?
#
loop_
_entity_poly.entity_id
_entity_poly.type
_entity_poly.pdbx_seq_one_letter_code
_entity_poly.pdbx_strand_id
1 'polypeptide(L)'
;MRNCDNFSIKEQDVQKILNWESNHTVEGGIEVPFKPARVILQDFTGVPALVDFAAMRDAVKNLGGDPEKINPICPVDLVIDHSIQVDFARSEDALQKNQNLEFERNMERFLFLKWGAKAFDNMLIVPPGSGIVHQVNLEYLARVVFTGKNTPVLYPDTVV
;
A
#
# COMPACT_ATOMS: atom_id res chain seq x y z
N MET A 1 10.72 18.03 6.57
CA MET A 1 11.43 18.78 5.51
C MET A 1 10.64 18.78 4.20
N ARG A 2 10.75 17.77 3.32
CA ARG A 2 10.10 17.75 1.99
C ARG A 2 8.58 18.03 1.99
N ASN A 3 7.87 17.52 3.00
CA ASN A 3 6.41 17.64 3.13
C ASN A 3 5.98 18.74 4.12
N CYS A 4 6.88 19.65 4.52
CA CYS A 4 6.54 20.73 5.45
C CYS A 4 5.62 21.75 4.76
N ASP A 5 4.36 21.80 5.17
CA ASP A 5 3.31 22.64 4.60
C ASP A 5 2.73 23.64 5.61
N ASN A 6 3.23 23.62 6.86
CA ASN A 6 2.70 24.40 7.98
C ASN A 6 1.21 24.18 8.27
N PHE A 7 0.67 23.04 7.82
CA PHE A 7 -0.69 22.58 8.09
C PHE A 7 -0.68 21.16 8.67
N SER A 8 -0.35 20.17 7.85
CA SER A 8 -0.24 18.77 8.26
C SER A 8 1.12 18.45 8.89
N ILE A 9 2.18 19.13 8.44
CA ILE A 9 3.53 19.02 9.00
C ILE A 9 4.07 20.44 9.22
N LYS A 10 4.31 20.78 10.49
CA LYS A 10 4.78 22.10 10.90
C LYS A 10 6.31 22.16 10.94
N GLU A 11 6.86 23.36 10.83
CA GLU A 11 8.29 23.59 11.06
C GLU A 11 8.76 23.09 12.43
N GLN A 12 7.91 23.25 13.45
CA GLN A 12 8.16 22.72 14.79
C GLN A 12 8.32 21.19 14.81
N ASP A 13 7.59 20.46 13.97
CA ASP A 13 7.70 19.01 13.89
C ASP A 13 9.03 18.56 13.27
N VAL A 14 9.53 19.34 12.30
CA VAL A 14 10.87 19.14 11.77
C VAL A 14 11.92 19.35 12.86
N GLN A 15 11.78 20.41 13.66
CA GLN A 15 12.70 20.68 14.75
C GLN A 15 12.67 19.59 15.83
N LYS A 16 11.49 19.04 16.15
CA LYS A 16 11.36 17.90 17.07
C LYS A 16 12.15 16.69 16.60
N ILE A 17 12.09 16.37 15.31
CA ILE A 17 12.85 15.26 14.72
C ILE A 17 14.35 15.54 14.75
N LEU A 18 14.78 16.77 14.43
CA LEU A 18 16.20 17.15 14.49
C LEU A 18 16.77 17.09 15.91
N ASN A 19 15.97 17.45 16.92
CA ASN A 19 16.34 17.41 18.33
C ASN A 19 16.11 16.02 18.97
N TRP A 20 16.20 14.93 18.19
CA TRP A 20 15.92 13.57 18.66
C TRP A 20 16.72 13.19 19.92
N GLU A 21 18.00 13.57 20.00
CA GLU A 21 18.87 13.25 21.15
C GLU A 21 18.31 13.80 22.47
N SER A 22 17.68 14.97 22.47
CA SER A 22 17.03 15.51 23.67
C SER A 22 15.60 15.00 23.84
N ASN A 23 14.91 14.73 22.74
CA ASN A 23 13.49 14.44 22.74
C ASN A 23 13.15 12.97 23.03
N HIS A 24 14.04 12.03 22.75
CA HIS A 24 13.77 10.59 22.92
C HIS A 24 13.69 10.15 24.39
N THR A 25 14.17 10.97 25.34
CA THR A 25 14.14 10.69 26.79
C THR A 25 12.96 11.35 27.49
N VAL A 26 12.15 12.14 26.79
CA VAL A 26 11.00 12.83 27.37
C VAL A 26 9.94 11.82 27.79
N GLU A 27 9.54 11.88 29.07
CA GLU A 27 8.48 11.03 29.61
C GLU A 27 7.16 11.26 28.84
N GLY A 28 6.53 10.16 28.39
CA GLY A 28 5.35 10.21 27.52
C GLY A 28 5.65 10.33 26.03
N GLY A 29 6.91 10.55 25.64
CA GLY A 29 7.34 10.63 24.24
C GLY A 29 6.89 11.91 23.54
N ILE A 30 7.43 12.14 22.35
CA ILE A 30 7.06 13.28 21.50
C ILE A 30 6.51 12.74 20.18
N GLU A 31 5.26 13.09 19.88
CA GLU A 31 4.63 12.76 18.61
C GLU A 31 5.27 13.54 17.45
N VAL A 32 5.52 12.82 16.36
CA VAL A 32 6.06 13.37 15.11
C VAL A 32 5.31 12.80 13.91
N PRO A 33 5.03 13.61 12.87
CA PRO A 33 4.37 13.13 11.68
C PRO A 33 5.34 12.35 10.78
N PHE A 34 4.86 11.26 10.22
CA PHE A 34 5.59 10.49 9.20
C PHE A 34 4.70 10.26 7.98
N LYS A 35 5.16 10.75 6.82
CA LYS A 35 4.47 10.57 5.54
C LYS A 35 5.32 9.67 4.64
N PRO A 36 5.01 8.36 4.56
CA PRO A 36 5.80 7.41 3.78
C PRO A 36 5.75 7.74 2.28
N ALA A 37 6.72 7.21 1.53
CA ALA A 37 6.79 7.38 0.08
C ALA A 37 5.70 6.59 -0.66
N ARG A 38 5.34 5.43 -0.13
CA ARG A 38 4.36 4.48 -0.69
C ARG A 38 3.76 3.59 0.40
N VAL A 39 2.77 2.79 0.02
CA VAL A 39 2.15 1.77 0.87
C VAL A 39 2.27 0.42 0.18
N ILE A 40 2.44 -0.65 0.95
CA ILE A 40 2.37 -2.03 0.42
C ILE A 40 1.26 -2.81 1.13
N LEU A 41 0.51 -3.58 0.35
CA LEU A 41 -0.62 -4.38 0.85
C LEU A 41 -0.45 -5.84 0.42
N GLN A 42 -1.02 -6.73 1.22
CA GLN A 42 -1.30 -8.12 0.82
C GLN A 42 -2.82 -8.31 0.68
N ASP A 43 -3.28 -9.36 0.02
CA ASP A 43 -4.69 -9.48 -0.38
C ASP A 43 -5.70 -9.51 0.77
N PHE A 44 -5.38 -10.07 1.94
CA PHE A 44 -6.29 -10.10 3.10
C PHE A 44 -6.57 -8.72 3.69
N THR A 45 -5.59 -7.81 3.71
CA THR A 45 -5.80 -6.43 4.17
C THR A 45 -6.11 -5.47 3.03
N GLY A 46 -5.67 -5.79 1.81
CA GLY A 46 -5.89 -4.98 0.63
C GLY A 46 -7.33 -5.01 0.13
N VAL A 47 -8.02 -6.14 0.26
CA VAL A 47 -9.45 -6.25 -0.07
C VAL A 47 -10.32 -5.34 0.79
N PRO A 48 -10.30 -5.41 2.14
CA PRO A 48 -11.10 -4.51 2.96
C PRO A 48 -10.70 -3.03 2.74
N ALA A 49 -9.41 -2.72 2.57
CA ALA A 49 -8.99 -1.36 2.25
C ALA A 49 -9.62 -0.85 0.94
N LEU A 50 -9.68 -1.68 -0.10
CA LEU A 50 -10.31 -1.34 -1.38
C LEU A 50 -11.84 -1.21 -1.26
N VAL A 51 -12.47 -2.04 -0.42
CA VAL A 51 -13.89 -1.90 -0.06
C VAL A 51 -14.14 -0.54 0.62
N ASP A 52 -13.27 -0.12 1.55
CA ASP A 52 -13.38 1.18 2.21
C ASP A 52 -13.28 2.33 1.20
N PHE A 53 -12.33 2.26 0.27
CA PHE A 53 -12.23 3.25 -0.82
C PHE A 53 -13.49 3.31 -1.68
N ALA A 54 -14.08 2.16 -2.04
CA ALA A 54 -15.33 2.10 -2.79
C ALA A 54 -16.50 2.70 -2.00
N ALA A 55 -16.63 2.36 -0.72
CA ALA A 55 -17.66 2.89 0.17
C ALA A 55 -17.51 4.40 0.38
N MET A 56 -16.27 4.89 0.50
CA MET A 56 -15.98 6.33 0.58
C MET A 56 -16.36 7.06 -0.71
N ARG A 57 -16.12 6.48 -1.90
CA ARG A 57 -16.60 7.06 -3.18
C ARG A 57 -18.11 7.21 -3.20
N ASP A 58 -18.84 6.17 -2.79
CA ASP A 58 -20.30 6.21 -2.69
C ASP A 58 -20.79 7.27 -1.69
N ALA A 59 -20.16 7.35 -0.52
CA ALA A 59 -20.48 8.34 0.50
C ALA A 59 -20.25 9.78 -0.01
N VAL A 60 -19.11 10.07 -0.64
CA VAL A 60 -18.81 11.38 -1.22
C VAL A 60 -19.80 11.74 -2.31
N LYS A 61 -20.16 10.78 -3.18
CA LYS A 61 -21.18 10.98 -4.22
C LYS A 61 -22.54 11.36 -3.63
N ASN A 62 -22.98 10.63 -2.59
CA ASN A 62 -24.27 10.86 -1.93
C ASN A 62 -24.34 12.23 -1.24
N LEU A 63 -23.20 12.75 -0.81
CA LEU A 63 -23.07 14.10 -0.25
C LEU A 63 -22.91 15.21 -1.31
N GLY A 64 -22.98 14.87 -2.61
CA GLY A 64 -22.83 15.82 -3.72
C GLY A 64 -21.39 16.25 -4.00
N GLY A 65 -20.41 15.54 -3.45
CA GLY A 65 -18.99 15.74 -3.73
C GLY A 65 -18.51 14.98 -4.97
N ASP A 66 -17.24 15.17 -5.31
CA ASP A 66 -16.57 14.49 -6.41
C ASP A 66 -15.92 13.17 -5.92
N PRO A 67 -16.43 11.99 -6.31
CA PRO A 67 -15.91 10.69 -5.86
C PRO A 67 -14.48 10.42 -6.32
N GLU A 68 -14.05 11.01 -7.43
CA GLU A 68 -12.70 10.78 -7.97
C GLU A 68 -11.60 11.39 -7.07
N LYS A 69 -11.98 12.27 -6.13
CA LYS A 69 -11.08 12.72 -5.06
C LYS A 69 -10.69 11.61 -4.09
N ILE A 70 -11.47 10.53 -4.02
CA ILE A 70 -11.16 9.37 -3.21
C ILE A 70 -10.26 8.44 -4.01
N ASN A 71 -8.96 8.63 -3.84
CA ASN A 71 -7.91 7.95 -4.58
C ASN A 71 -6.60 7.91 -3.78
N PRO A 72 -5.75 6.88 -3.92
CA PRO A 72 -4.44 6.87 -3.27
C PRO A 72 -3.57 8.04 -3.71
N ILE A 73 -3.07 8.80 -2.73
CA ILE A 73 -2.20 9.97 -2.95
C ILE A 73 -0.74 9.59 -3.23
N CYS A 74 -0.35 8.36 -2.87
CA CYS A 74 0.97 7.79 -3.10
C CYS A 74 0.84 6.44 -3.81
N PRO A 75 1.93 5.90 -4.38
CA PRO A 75 1.93 4.55 -4.92
C PRO A 75 1.50 3.51 -3.87
N VAL A 76 0.64 2.59 -4.30
CA VAL A 76 0.19 1.44 -3.53
C VAL A 76 0.47 0.19 -4.35
N ASP A 77 1.30 -0.69 -3.83
CA ASP A 77 1.55 -2.01 -4.43
C ASP A 77 0.79 -3.06 -3.61
N LEU A 78 -0.09 -3.85 -4.22
CA LEU A 78 -0.81 -4.95 -3.58
C LEU A 78 -0.33 -6.28 -4.15
N VAL A 79 0.13 -7.19 -3.30
CA VAL A 79 0.57 -8.53 -3.69
C VAL A 79 -0.46 -9.56 -3.26
N ILE A 80 -0.86 -10.44 -4.18
CA ILE A 80 -1.77 -11.55 -3.86
C ILE A 80 -0.93 -12.79 -3.52
N ASP A 81 -0.83 -13.10 -2.23
CA ASP A 81 0.03 -14.16 -1.70
C ASP A 81 -0.56 -14.95 -0.51
N HIS A 82 -1.66 -14.48 0.11
CA HIS A 82 -2.31 -15.16 1.23
C HIS A 82 -3.50 -16.04 0.80
N SER A 83 -3.76 -16.16 -0.50
CA SER A 83 -4.86 -16.94 -1.07
C SER A 83 -4.56 -18.42 -1.28
N ILE A 84 -3.30 -18.77 -1.60
CA ILE A 84 -2.91 -20.14 -1.94
C ILE A 84 -2.85 -21.03 -0.70
N GLN A 85 -3.24 -22.29 -0.86
CA GLN A 85 -3.18 -23.31 0.20
C GLN A 85 -2.42 -24.54 -0.30
N VAL A 86 -1.86 -25.31 0.63
CA VAL A 86 -1.20 -26.58 0.32
C VAL A 86 -2.23 -27.71 0.37
N ASP A 87 -3.15 -27.75 -0.60
CA ASP A 87 -4.14 -28.83 -0.74
C ASP A 87 -3.48 -30.12 -1.26
N PHE A 88 -2.52 -29.97 -2.17
CA PHE A 88 -1.70 -31.05 -2.74
C PHE A 88 -0.21 -30.78 -2.48
N ALA A 89 0.54 -31.86 -2.22
CA ALA A 89 1.98 -31.82 -1.99
C ALA A 89 2.66 -33.09 -2.55
N ARG A 90 3.98 -33.01 -2.79
CA ARG A 90 4.83 -34.15 -3.21
C ARG A 90 4.41 -34.80 -4.55
N SER A 91 3.87 -34.02 -5.47
CA SER A 91 3.63 -34.42 -6.86
C SER A 91 4.08 -33.31 -7.82
N GLU A 92 4.49 -33.67 -9.03
CA GLU A 92 4.94 -32.69 -10.04
C GLU A 92 3.82 -31.71 -10.43
N ASP A 93 2.56 -32.14 -10.32
CA ASP A 93 1.37 -31.34 -10.63
C ASP A 93 0.76 -30.61 -9.41
N ALA A 94 1.39 -30.70 -8.23
CA ALA A 94 0.85 -30.12 -6.98
C ALA A 94 0.68 -28.60 -7.08
N LEU A 95 1.66 -27.89 -7.63
CA LEU A 95 1.61 -26.43 -7.79
C LEU A 95 0.41 -26.02 -8.63
N GLN A 96 0.25 -26.64 -9.81
CA GLN A 96 -0.84 -26.30 -10.73
C GLN A 96 -2.21 -26.59 -10.10
N LYS A 97 -2.35 -27.72 -9.40
CA LYS A 97 -3.59 -28.07 -8.69
C LYS A 97 -3.94 -27.07 -7.60
N ASN A 98 -2.96 -26.66 -6.79
CA ASN A 98 -3.17 -25.66 -5.73
C ASN A 98 -3.55 -24.29 -6.33
N GLN A 99 -2.89 -23.85 -7.41
CA GLN A 99 -3.21 -22.60 -8.10
C GLN A 99 -4.62 -22.64 -8.73
N ASN A 100 -5.02 -23.76 -9.31
CA ASN A 100 -6.38 -23.91 -9.84
C ASN A 100 -7.43 -23.77 -8.74
N LEU A 101 -7.23 -24.44 -7.59
CA LEU A 101 -8.14 -24.33 -6.45
C LEU A 101 -8.13 -22.93 -5.82
N GLU A 102 -6.97 -22.27 -5.77
CA GLU A 102 -6.85 -20.89 -5.33
C GLU A 102 -7.73 -19.95 -6.18
N PHE A 103 -7.65 -20.05 -7.50
CA PHE A 103 -8.49 -19.26 -8.41
C PHE A 103 -9.98 -19.58 -8.26
N GLU A 104 -10.34 -20.86 -8.15
CA GLU A 104 -11.73 -21.27 -7.98
C GLU A 104 -12.34 -20.70 -6.69
N ARG A 105 -11.62 -20.82 -5.57
CA ARG A 105 -12.08 -20.36 -4.25
C ARG A 105 -12.14 -18.84 -4.11
N ASN A 106 -11.27 -18.12 -4.83
CA ASN A 106 -11.07 -16.67 -4.64
C ASN A 106 -11.50 -15.82 -5.84
N MET A 107 -12.27 -16.38 -6.78
CA MET A 107 -12.65 -15.72 -8.03
C MET A 107 -13.23 -14.32 -7.82
N GLU A 108 -14.23 -14.16 -6.95
CA GLU A 108 -14.86 -12.87 -6.67
C GLU A 108 -13.86 -11.84 -6.16
N ARG A 109 -13.00 -12.26 -5.23
CA ARG A 109 -11.97 -11.42 -4.61
C ARG A 109 -10.96 -10.94 -5.65
N PHE A 110 -10.53 -11.83 -6.54
CA PHE A 110 -9.59 -11.49 -7.62
C PHE A 110 -10.23 -10.57 -8.66
N LEU A 111 -11.51 -10.75 -8.98
CA LEU A 111 -12.24 -9.84 -9.85
C LEU A 111 -12.39 -8.46 -9.22
N PHE A 112 -12.68 -8.39 -7.91
CA PHE A 112 -12.78 -7.14 -7.16
C PHE A 112 -11.44 -6.40 -7.12
N LEU A 113 -10.35 -7.08 -6.81
CA LEU A 113 -9.00 -6.51 -6.85
C LEU A 113 -8.64 -6.02 -8.26
N LYS A 114 -8.92 -6.83 -9.29
CA LYS A 114 -8.69 -6.45 -10.69
C LYS A 114 -9.49 -5.22 -11.11
N TRP A 115 -10.71 -5.04 -10.58
CA TRP A 115 -11.46 -3.81 -10.75
C TRP A 115 -10.77 -2.64 -10.04
N GLY A 116 -10.33 -2.82 -8.79
CA GLY A 116 -9.64 -1.79 -8.02
C GLY A 116 -8.40 -1.24 -8.72
N ALA A 117 -7.57 -2.13 -9.28
CA ALA A 117 -6.39 -1.76 -10.07
C ALA A 117 -6.70 -0.84 -11.27
N LYS A 118 -7.95 -0.84 -11.75
CA LYS A 118 -8.41 0.02 -12.86
C LYS A 118 -9.18 1.24 -12.38
N ALA A 119 -9.85 1.14 -11.23
CA ALA A 119 -10.71 2.19 -10.70
C ALA A 119 -9.94 3.28 -9.94
N PHE A 120 -8.75 2.93 -9.41
CA PHE A 120 -7.90 3.84 -8.63
C PHE A 120 -6.56 4.05 -9.31
N ASP A 121 -6.08 5.30 -9.29
CA ASP A 121 -4.73 5.61 -9.77
C ASP A 121 -3.69 5.22 -8.73
N ASN A 122 -2.44 5.10 -9.19
CA ASN A 122 -1.28 4.73 -8.36
C ASN A 122 -1.41 3.35 -7.68
N MET A 123 -2.36 2.52 -8.09
CA MET A 123 -2.54 1.16 -7.58
C MET A 123 -1.97 0.14 -8.56
N LEU A 124 -0.97 -0.61 -8.11
CA LEU A 124 -0.41 -1.76 -8.81
C LEU A 124 -0.83 -3.04 -8.10
N ILE A 125 -1.30 -4.04 -8.84
CA ILE A 125 -1.60 -5.36 -8.29
C ILE A 125 -0.69 -6.40 -8.91
N VAL A 126 0.08 -7.08 -8.06
CA VAL A 126 0.88 -8.25 -8.42
C VAL A 126 -0.02 -9.49 -8.33
N PRO A 127 -0.18 -10.26 -9.43
CA PRO A 127 -1.16 -11.34 -9.51
C PRO A 127 -0.76 -12.56 -8.66
N PRO A 128 -1.70 -13.50 -8.42
CA PRO A 128 -1.43 -14.73 -7.67
C PRO A 128 -0.29 -15.54 -8.30
N GLY A 129 0.45 -16.28 -7.48
CA GLY A 129 1.57 -17.12 -7.93
C GLY A 129 2.86 -16.36 -8.28
N SER A 130 2.95 -15.06 -7.99
CA SER A 130 4.13 -14.23 -8.27
C SER A 130 5.18 -14.22 -7.15
N GLY A 131 4.89 -14.87 -6.01
CA GLY A 131 5.72 -14.86 -4.81
C GLY A 131 5.03 -14.22 -3.61
N ILE A 132 5.77 -14.00 -2.54
CA ILE A 132 5.28 -13.41 -1.29
C ILE A 132 5.61 -11.92 -1.19
N VAL A 133 4.76 -11.14 -0.53
CA VAL A 133 4.78 -9.67 -0.50
C VAL A 133 6.15 -9.08 -0.18
N HIS A 134 6.84 -9.60 0.83
CA HIS A 134 8.15 -9.06 1.24
C HIS A 134 9.29 -9.46 0.29
N GLN A 135 9.26 -10.66 -0.29
CA GLN A 135 10.26 -11.08 -1.25
C GLN A 135 10.13 -10.29 -2.55
N VAL A 136 8.90 -10.20 -3.09
CA VAL A 136 8.59 -9.39 -4.29
C VAL A 136 8.93 -7.92 -4.04
N ASN A 137 8.71 -7.41 -2.82
CA ASN A 137 9.14 -6.07 -2.47
C ASN A 137 10.65 -5.88 -2.56
N LEU A 138 11.44 -6.77 -1.96
CA LEU A 138 12.90 -6.65 -1.96
C LEU A 138 13.51 -6.83 -3.36
N GLU A 139 12.95 -7.72 -4.18
CA GLU A 139 13.52 -8.09 -5.48
C GLU A 139 13.03 -7.21 -6.63
N TYR A 140 11.85 -6.59 -6.51
CA TYR A 140 11.20 -5.89 -7.62
C TYR A 140 10.55 -4.55 -7.28
N LEU A 141 9.78 -4.45 -6.19
CA LEU A 141 8.99 -3.23 -5.90
C LEU A 141 9.77 -2.16 -5.14
N ALA A 142 10.86 -2.47 -4.44
CA ALA A 142 11.63 -1.49 -3.69
C ALA A 142 12.34 -0.53 -4.67
N ARG A 143 12.11 0.78 -4.50
CA ARG A 143 12.74 1.79 -5.37
C ARG A 143 14.06 2.30 -4.78
N VAL A 144 14.25 2.13 -3.47
CA VAL A 144 15.39 2.66 -2.67
C VAL A 144 15.43 4.19 -2.63
N VAL A 145 15.36 4.85 -3.79
CA VAL A 145 15.27 6.31 -3.94
C VAL A 145 14.15 6.63 -4.93
N PHE A 146 13.24 7.50 -4.52
CA PHE A 146 12.21 8.06 -5.40
C PHE A 146 12.68 9.38 -6.03
N THR A 147 12.17 9.65 -7.23
CA THR A 147 12.26 10.96 -7.90
C THR A 147 10.90 11.63 -7.85
N GLY A 148 10.84 12.90 -7.46
CA GLY A 148 9.59 13.66 -7.41
C GLY A 148 8.90 13.72 -8.78
N LYS A 149 7.60 13.41 -8.84
CA LYS A 149 6.81 13.33 -10.09
C LYS A 149 6.96 14.57 -10.99
N ASN A 150 7.23 15.75 -10.43
CA ASN A 150 7.40 17.02 -11.16
C ASN A 150 8.50 17.92 -10.56
N THR A 151 9.39 17.37 -9.73
CA THR A 151 10.46 18.14 -9.10
C THR A 151 11.75 17.32 -9.14
N PRO A 152 12.92 17.95 -9.28
CA PRO A 152 14.21 17.26 -9.27
C PRO A 152 14.60 16.76 -7.86
N VAL A 153 13.63 16.61 -6.95
CA VAL A 153 13.86 16.20 -5.57
C VAL A 153 13.95 14.70 -5.51
N LEU A 154 15.10 14.19 -5.09
CA LEU A 154 15.28 12.81 -4.69
C LEU A 154 14.93 12.64 -3.21
N TYR A 155 14.29 11.53 -2.87
CA TYR A 155 13.99 11.21 -1.47
C TYR A 155 14.00 9.70 -1.22
N PRO A 156 14.26 9.26 0.03
CA PRO A 156 14.31 7.84 0.36
C PRO A 156 12.98 7.13 0.07
N ASP A 157 13.04 5.91 -0.43
CA ASP A 157 11.91 4.98 -0.37
C ASP A 157 11.62 4.66 1.09
N THR A 158 10.37 4.87 1.48
CA THR A 158 9.83 4.46 2.77
C THR A 158 8.45 3.89 2.55
N VAL A 159 8.16 2.79 3.25
CA VAL A 159 6.96 2.01 3.06
C VAL A 159 6.34 1.68 4.40
N VAL A 160 5.01 1.64 4.44
CA VAL A 160 4.20 1.06 5.51
C VAL A 160 3.32 -0.04 4.95
#